data_AF-A0A9J7E4G1-F1
#
_entry.id   AF-A0A9J7E4G1-F1
#
_cell.length_a   1.000
_cell.length_b   1.000
_cell.length_c   1.000
_cell.angle_alpha   90.00
_cell.angle_beta   90.00
_cell.angle_gamma   90.00
#
_symmetry.space_group_name_H-M   'P 1'
#
loop_
_entity.id
_entity.type
_entity.pdbx_description
1 polymer ?
#
loop_
_entity_poly.entity_id
_entity_poly.type
_entity_poly.pdbx_seq_one_letter_code
_entity_poly.pdbx_strand_id
1 'polypeptide(L)'
;MKEACSYLTGSNDYRNLCKMDVGNGVVEFVREIISADILPVNPSDVDSATSMFYLQIEGNAFLWHQIRCIMGVLLLVGQGKETPGVIRELLDVEKNPRKPQYNMALDLPLNLFHCSYDITEGQSWRCSKQGLAEVLGHLQSEWTMHSIKTTMIKEVINEIESLYSKCESETANTDSQEREEDRVITYADCLLQGVRAKVYKPLLKRDTCSSLEERIEHYKKRRKLADPNKEAEEKMEL
;
A
#
# COMPACT_ATOMS: atom_id res chain seq x y z
N MET A 1 5.05 10.52 -5.58
CA MET A 1 5.09 9.10 -5.14
C MET A 1 6.41 8.43 -5.49
N LYS A 2 6.88 8.45 -6.75
CA LYS A 2 8.18 7.84 -7.14
C LYS A 2 9.36 8.21 -6.23
N GLU A 3 9.52 9.50 -5.94
CA GLU A 3 10.54 9.98 -4.99
C GLU A 3 10.38 9.39 -3.58
N ALA A 4 9.14 9.16 -3.13
CA ALA A 4 8.91 8.57 -1.82
C ALA A 4 9.30 7.07 -1.79
N CYS A 5 9.12 6.37 -2.93
CA CYS A 5 9.52 4.97 -3.06
C CYS A 5 11.04 4.78 -3.00
N SER A 6 11.82 5.71 -3.56
CA SER A 6 13.29 5.59 -3.52
C SER A 6 13.87 5.62 -2.11
N TYR A 7 13.14 6.20 -1.15
CA TYR A 7 13.51 6.19 0.27
C TYR A 7 13.20 4.86 0.98
N LEU A 8 12.45 3.96 0.36
CA LEU A 8 12.14 2.64 0.92
C LEU A 8 13.28 1.64 0.70
N THR A 9 14.14 1.83 -0.30
CA THR A 9 15.18 0.84 -0.62
C THR A 9 16.24 0.75 0.48
N GLY A 10 16.71 -0.47 0.74
CA GLY A 10 17.73 -0.79 1.74
C GLY A 10 17.18 -1.45 3.01
N SER A 11 18.08 -1.59 3.98
CA SER A 11 17.77 -2.19 5.29
C SER A 11 17.34 -1.10 6.27
N ASN A 12 16.06 -1.08 6.62
CA ASN A 12 15.45 -0.06 7.49
C ASN A 12 14.49 -0.70 8.50
N ASP A 13 14.21 0.00 9.59
CA ASP A 13 13.17 -0.38 10.54
C ASP A 13 11.79 0.11 10.07
N TYR A 14 10.89 -0.83 9.77
CA TYR A 14 9.55 -0.54 9.25
C TYR A 14 8.44 -0.58 10.31
N ARG A 15 8.76 -0.49 11.61
CA ARG A 15 7.76 -0.54 12.69
C ARG A 15 6.64 0.49 12.55
N ASN A 16 6.96 1.65 11.97
CA ASN A 16 6.00 2.72 11.68
C ASN A 16 5.21 2.51 10.38
N LEU A 17 5.63 1.54 9.55
CA LEU A 17 5.06 1.20 8.25
C LEU A 17 4.52 -0.24 8.20
N CYS A 18 4.18 -0.83 9.35
CA CYS A 18 3.54 -2.15 9.44
C CYS A 18 2.55 -2.22 10.60
N LYS A 19 1.78 -3.30 10.73
CA LYS A 19 1.04 -3.58 11.97
C LYS A 19 1.94 -4.43 12.86
N MET A 20 2.40 -3.87 13.98
CA MET A 20 3.29 -4.62 14.87
C MET A 20 2.55 -5.84 15.45
N ASP A 21 3.14 -7.03 15.25
CA ASP A 21 2.57 -8.30 15.65
C ASP A 21 3.34 -8.94 16.81
N VAL A 22 3.63 -8.12 17.82
CA VAL A 22 4.41 -8.50 19.01
C VAL A 22 3.76 -9.66 19.76
N GLY A 23 2.43 -9.77 19.70
CA GLY A 23 1.70 -10.88 20.32
C GLY A 23 2.02 -12.26 19.74
N ASN A 24 2.58 -12.31 18.53
CA ASN A 24 3.02 -13.52 17.85
C ASN A 24 4.55 -13.67 17.84
N GLY A 25 5.28 -12.97 18.71
CA GLY A 25 6.74 -13.10 18.82
C GLY A 25 7.55 -12.15 17.95
N VAL A 26 6.93 -11.30 17.13
CA VAL A 26 7.66 -10.40 16.24
C VAL A 26 8.20 -9.20 17.02
N VAL A 27 9.51 -9.20 17.27
CA VAL A 27 10.24 -8.11 17.93
C VAL A 27 11.28 -7.43 17.03
N GLU A 28 11.61 -8.04 15.88
CA GLU A 28 12.53 -7.49 14.88
C GLU A 28 11.75 -6.89 13.70
N PHE A 29 11.96 -5.60 13.46
CA PHE A 29 11.24 -4.78 12.48
C PHE A 29 12.14 -4.28 11.34
N VAL A 30 13.43 -4.60 11.38
CA VAL A 30 14.33 -4.34 10.27
C VAL A 30 14.02 -5.32 9.13
N ARG A 31 13.79 -4.79 7.93
CA ARG A 31 13.63 -5.56 6.69
C ARG A 31 14.47 -4.93 5.60
N GLU A 32 14.78 -5.72 4.58
CA GLU A 32 15.48 -5.25 3.39
C GLU A 32 14.49 -5.20 2.22
N ILE A 33 14.33 -3.99 1.67
CA ILE A 33 13.65 -3.77 0.40
C ILE A 33 14.73 -3.62 -0.68
N ILE A 34 14.68 -4.50 -1.67
CA ILE A 34 15.63 -4.57 -2.78
C ILE A 34 15.29 -3.49 -3.81
N SER A 35 14.00 -3.37 -4.17
CA SER A 35 13.53 -2.40 -5.14
C SER A 35 12.10 -1.94 -4.82
N ALA A 36 11.78 -0.68 -5.13
CA ALA A 36 10.43 -0.13 -5.01
C ALA A 36 10.23 1.00 -6.02
N ASP A 37 9.21 0.90 -6.89
CA ASP A 37 8.86 1.96 -7.84
C ASP A 37 7.36 1.97 -8.18
N ILE A 38 6.88 3.11 -8.65
CA ILE A 38 5.52 3.30 -9.19
C ILE A 38 5.58 3.25 -10.70
N LEU A 39 4.95 2.24 -11.28
CA LEU A 39 4.99 1.98 -12.72
C LEU A 39 3.58 2.09 -13.32
N PRO A 40 3.43 2.63 -14.54
CA PRO A 40 2.16 2.56 -15.25
C PRO A 40 1.88 1.13 -15.71
N VAL A 41 0.62 0.71 -15.66
CA VAL A 41 0.18 -0.57 -16.26
C VAL A 41 0.31 -0.51 -17.78
N ASN A 42 -0.04 0.62 -18.38
CA ASN A 42 0.12 0.89 -19.80
C ASN A 42 0.96 2.17 -19.99
N PRO A 43 2.20 2.09 -20.52
CA PRO A 43 3.05 3.26 -20.72
C PRO A 43 2.48 4.32 -21.65
N SER A 44 1.51 3.96 -22.51
CA SER A 44 0.84 4.88 -23.42
C SER A 44 -0.38 5.58 -22.80
N ASP A 45 -0.80 5.19 -21.58
CA ASP A 45 -1.95 5.73 -20.86
C ASP A 45 -1.52 6.14 -19.44
N VAL A 46 -1.04 7.38 -19.32
CA VAL A 46 -0.46 7.92 -18.07
C VAL A 46 -1.08 9.22 -17.59
N ASP A 47 -1.87 9.90 -18.42
CA ASP A 47 -2.37 11.26 -18.17
C ASP A 47 -3.90 11.31 -17.98
N SER A 48 -4.57 10.16 -17.88
CA SER A 48 -6.00 10.08 -17.57
C SER A 48 -6.24 9.90 -16.07
N ALA A 49 -7.36 10.44 -15.56
CA ALA A 49 -7.83 10.20 -14.20
C ALA A 49 -8.05 8.70 -13.88
N THR A 50 -8.25 7.88 -14.92
CA THR A 50 -8.40 6.42 -14.83
C THR A 50 -7.13 5.66 -15.22
N SER A 51 -6.03 6.32 -15.55
CA SER A 51 -4.76 5.66 -15.87
C SER A 51 -4.30 4.83 -14.67
N MET A 52 -4.03 3.55 -14.90
CA MET A 52 -3.67 2.63 -13.83
C MET A 52 -2.17 2.60 -13.59
N PHE A 53 -1.79 2.71 -12.32
CA PHE A 53 -0.42 2.54 -11.84
C PHE A 53 -0.38 1.46 -10.77
N TYR A 54 0.78 0.83 -10.62
CA TYR A 54 1.04 -0.14 -9.55
C TYR A 54 2.35 0.18 -8.84
N LEU A 55 2.41 -0.18 -7.55
CA LEU A 55 3.66 -0.25 -6.81
C LEU A 55 4.28 -1.63 -7.07
N GLN A 56 5.42 -1.64 -7.75
CA GLN A 56 6.30 -2.80 -7.76
C GLN A 56 7.23 -2.69 -6.58
N ILE A 57 7.23 -3.69 -5.69
CA ILE A 57 8.07 -3.72 -4.50
C ILE A 57 8.62 -5.13 -4.31
N GLU A 58 9.93 -5.20 -4.10
CA GLU A 58 10.69 -6.44 -3.97
C GLU A 58 11.52 -6.39 -2.70
N GLY A 59 11.59 -7.51 -1.99
CA GLY A 59 12.36 -7.62 -0.76
C GLY A 59 12.40 -9.07 -0.29
N ASN A 60 13.32 -9.36 0.63
CA ASN A 60 13.54 -10.73 1.13
C ASN A 60 12.35 -11.23 1.96
N ALA A 61 11.75 -10.35 2.76
CA ALA A 61 10.59 -10.63 3.58
C ALA A 61 9.86 -9.33 3.96
N PHE A 62 8.58 -9.44 4.26
CA PHE A 62 7.75 -8.32 4.69
C PHE A 62 7.09 -8.57 6.05
N LEU A 63 6.93 -7.52 6.84
CA LEU A 63 6.18 -7.51 8.09
C LEU A 63 4.67 -7.53 7.85
N TRP A 64 3.92 -7.84 8.90
CA TRP A 64 2.46 -7.90 8.82
C TRP A 64 1.87 -6.55 8.35
N HIS A 65 1.12 -6.61 7.25
CA HIS A 65 0.55 -5.45 6.55
C HIS A 65 1.55 -4.37 6.09
N GLN A 66 2.85 -4.67 5.96
CA GLN A 66 3.86 -3.69 5.58
C GLN A 66 3.53 -3.01 4.24
N ILE A 67 3.28 -3.80 3.19
CA ILE A 67 3.02 -3.26 1.85
C ILE A 67 1.77 -2.38 1.81
N ARG A 68 0.69 -2.81 2.49
CA ARG A 68 -0.57 -2.03 2.56
C ARG A 68 -0.38 -0.73 3.34
N CYS A 69 0.43 -0.75 4.38
CA CYS A 69 0.81 0.45 5.13
C CYS A 69 1.62 1.42 4.27
N ILE A 70 2.65 0.92 3.57
CA ILE A 70 3.47 1.70 2.63
C ILE A 70 2.58 2.34 1.58
N MET A 71 1.74 1.56 0.89
CA MET A 71 0.85 2.08 -0.14
C MET A 71 -0.14 3.10 0.41
N GLY A 72 -0.64 2.91 1.64
CA GLY A 72 -1.50 3.88 2.32
C GLY A 72 -0.83 5.24 2.50
N VAL A 73 0.46 5.27 2.87
CA VAL A 73 1.24 6.50 2.97
C VAL A 73 1.57 7.07 1.59
N LEU A 74 1.92 6.24 0.61
CA LEU A 74 2.19 6.69 -0.76
C LEU A 74 0.95 7.35 -1.39
N LEU A 75 -0.27 6.86 -1.12
CA LEU A 75 -1.50 7.50 -1.55
C LEU A 75 -1.68 8.90 -0.95
N LEU A 76 -1.27 9.12 0.31
CA LEU A 76 -1.26 10.46 0.90
C LEU A 76 -0.26 11.40 0.21
N VAL A 77 0.92 10.87 -0.16
CA VAL A 77 1.91 11.61 -0.95
C VAL A 77 1.37 11.92 -2.36
N GLY A 78 0.71 10.96 -3.02
CA GLY A 78 0.12 11.14 -4.34
C GLY A 78 -1.01 12.17 -4.36
N GLN A 79 -1.76 12.28 -3.26
CA GLN A 79 -2.79 13.31 -3.07
C GLN A 79 -2.22 14.68 -2.66
N GLY A 80 -0.90 14.85 -2.57
CA GLY A 80 -0.26 16.09 -2.13
C GLY A 80 -0.46 16.42 -0.65
N LYS A 81 -1.01 15.49 0.13
CA LYS A 81 -1.29 15.68 1.57
C LYS A 81 -0.04 15.49 2.43
N GLU A 82 0.93 14.74 1.93
CA GLU A 82 2.25 14.57 2.52
C GLU A 82 3.35 14.83 1.48
N THR A 83 4.51 15.25 1.97
CA THR A 83 5.70 15.32 1.12
C THR A 83 6.34 13.92 0.98
N PRO A 84 7.08 13.64 -0.10
CA PRO A 84 7.83 12.40 -0.23
C PRO A 84 8.76 12.09 0.97
N GLY A 85 9.30 13.14 1.59
CA GLY A 85 10.18 13.04 2.76
C GLY A 85 9.53 12.39 3.99
N VAL A 86 8.20 12.30 4.06
CA VAL A 86 7.50 11.64 5.17
C VAL A 86 7.91 10.17 5.32
N ILE A 87 8.30 9.49 4.23
CA ILE A 87 8.79 8.11 4.30
C ILE A 87 10.08 8.05 5.12
N ARG A 88 11.03 8.98 4.90
CA ARG A 88 12.27 9.05 5.69
C ARG A 88 11.98 9.32 7.16
N GLU A 89 11.07 10.25 7.44
CA GLU A 89 10.65 10.55 8.82
C GLU A 89 10.04 9.33 9.51
N LEU A 90 9.24 8.52 8.81
CA LEU A 90 8.66 7.30 9.38
C LEU A 90 9.67 6.17 9.57
N LEU A 91 10.72 6.10 8.73
CA LEU A 91 11.81 5.13 8.88
C LEU A 91 12.82 5.53 9.97
N ASP A 92 12.90 6.81 10.31
CA ASP A 92 13.72 7.33 11.41
C ASP A 92 13.03 7.07 12.76
N VAL A 93 13.25 5.88 13.31
CA VAL A 93 12.67 5.44 14.58
C VAL A 93 13.29 6.14 15.80
N GLU A 94 14.50 6.68 15.69
CA GLU A 94 15.12 7.44 16.78
C GLU A 94 14.41 8.79 16.97
N LYS A 95 14.13 9.46 15.85
CA LYS A 95 13.37 10.71 15.86
C LYS A 95 11.87 10.48 16.09
N ASN A 96 11.31 9.43 15.49
CA ASN A 96 9.89 9.12 15.52
C ASN A 96 9.64 7.69 16.06
N PRO A 97 9.80 7.44 17.38
CA PRO A 97 9.75 6.09 17.96
C PRO A 97 8.36 5.47 18.00
N ARG A 98 7.31 6.27 17.73
CA ARG A 98 5.91 5.84 17.84
C ARG A 98 5.20 6.00 16.52
N LYS A 99 4.56 4.91 16.10
CA LYS A 99 3.78 4.86 14.86
C LYS A 99 2.59 5.83 14.90
N PRO A 100 2.46 6.79 13.95
CA PRO A 100 1.28 7.62 13.84
C PRO A 100 0.07 6.85 13.30
N GLN A 101 -1.14 7.32 13.61
CA GLN A 101 -2.36 6.72 13.08
C GLN A 101 -2.59 7.06 11.59
N TYR A 102 -2.75 6.05 10.75
CA TYR A 102 -3.14 6.20 9.35
C TYR A 102 -3.85 4.95 8.83
N ASN A 103 -4.59 5.14 7.73
CA ASN A 103 -5.33 4.08 7.05
C ASN A 103 -4.40 3.32 6.10
N MET A 104 -4.52 1.99 6.10
CA MET A 104 -3.80 1.15 5.14
C MET A 104 -4.54 1.15 3.80
N ALA A 105 -3.83 0.87 2.72
CA ALA A 105 -4.45 0.65 1.42
C ALA A 105 -5.40 -0.57 1.46
N LEU A 106 -6.39 -0.59 0.56
CA LEU A 106 -7.26 -1.74 0.33
C LEU A 106 -6.42 -3.00 0.05
N ASP A 107 -6.90 -4.18 0.45
CA ASP A 107 -6.24 -5.47 0.21
C ASP A 107 -6.44 -6.00 -1.21
N LEU A 108 -7.60 -5.71 -1.82
CA LEU A 108 -7.96 -6.19 -3.16
C LEU A 108 -6.83 -6.07 -4.22
N PRO A 109 -6.09 -4.95 -4.37
CA PRO A 109 -5.07 -4.83 -5.41
C PRO A 109 -3.70 -5.45 -5.03
N LEU A 110 -3.54 -6.04 -3.84
CA LEU A 110 -2.27 -6.62 -3.42
C LEU A 110 -2.11 -8.02 -4.02
N ASN A 111 -1.09 -8.19 -4.87
CA ASN A 111 -0.80 -9.46 -5.53
C ASN A 111 0.65 -9.91 -5.29
N LEU A 112 0.86 -11.16 -4.88
CA LEU A 112 2.18 -11.79 -4.87
C LEU A 112 2.49 -12.28 -6.28
N PHE A 113 3.24 -11.49 -7.02
CA PHE A 113 3.43 -11.73 -8.45
C PHE A 113 4.61 -12.64 -8.79
N HIS A 114 5.75 -12.45 -8.12
CA HIS A 114 6.98 -13.21 -8.38
C HIS A 114 7.65 -13.61 -7.07
N CYS A 115 8.18 -14.84 -7.05
CA CYS A 115 9.10 -15.32 -6.02
C CYS A 115 10.33 -15.91 -6.71
N SER A 116 11.51 -15.49 -6.30
CA SER A 116 12.77 -16.01 -6.79
C SER A 116 13.23 -17.19 -5.93
N TYR A 117 13.78 -18.20 -6.58
CA TYR A 117 14.33 -19.39 -5.94
C TYR A 117 15.66 -19.74 -6.60
N ASP A 118 16.61 -20.21 -5.81
CA ASP A 118 17.88 -20.74 -6.32
C ASP A 118 17.65 -22.10 -6.97
N ILE A 119 17.34 -22.10 -8.26
CA ILE A 119 17.14 -23.32 -9.04
C ILE A 119 18.48 -23.73 -9.64
N THR A 120 18.98 -24.90 -9.27
CA THR A 120 20.22 -25.47 -9.82
C THR A 120 20.09 -25.76 -11.31
N GLU A 121 21.19 -25.63 -12.06
CA GLU A 121 21.23 -25.97 -13.49
C GLU A 121 20.63 -27.36 -13.77
N GLY A 122 19.70 -27.43 -14.74
CA GLY A 122 19.01 -28.67 -15.13
C GLY A 122 17.67 -28.92 -14.44
N GLN A 123 17.28 -28.10 -13.45
CA GLN A 123 15.93 -28.11 -12.90
C GLN A 123 15.07 -27.03 -13.56
N SER A 124 13.87 -27.38 -14.00
CA SER A 124 12.90 -26.44 -14.56
C SER A 124 11.51 -26.67 -13.98
N TRP A 125 10.73 -25.60 -13.91
CA TRP A 125 9.32 -25.69 -13.54
C TRP A 125 8.60 -26.63 -14.50
N ARG A 126 7.94 -27.66 -13.95
CA ARG A 126 7.12 -28.59 -14.74
C ARG A 126 5.72 -28.03 -14.88
N CYS A 127 5.38 -27.54 -16.07
CA CYS A 127 4.06 -27.02 -16.36
C CYS A 127 3.27 -27.99 -17.24
N SER A 128 2.05 -28.35 -16.83
CA SER A 128 1.14 -29.13 -17.66
C SER A 128 0.44 -28.24 -18.67
N LYS A 129 0.52 -28.58 -19.96
CA LYS A 129 -0.21 -27.85 -21.02
C LYS A 129 -1.72 -27.83 -20.76
N GLN A 130 -2.29 -28.94 -20.29
CA GLN A 130 -3.71 -29.03 -19.97
C GLN A 130 -4.05 -28.11 -18.79
N GLY A 131 -3.28 -28.16 -17.70
CA GLY A 131 -3.51 -27.31 -16.54
C GLY A 131 -3.39 -25.82 -16.88
N LEU A 132 -2.41 -25.44 -17.71
CA LEU A 132 -2.28 -24.08 -18.21
C LEU A 132 -3.49 -23.66 -19.06
N ALA A 133 -4.01 -24.54 -19.92
CA ALA A 133 -5.18 -24.25 -20.73
C ALA A 133 -6.45 -24.05 -19.90
N GLU A 134 -6.65 -24.86 -18.86
CA GLU A 134 -7.79 -24.73 -17.93
C GLU A 134 -7.72 -23.41 -17.15
N VAL A 135 -6.56 -23.08 -16.58
CA VAL A 135 -6.34 -21.81 -15.87
C VAL A 135 -6.53 -20.62 -16.81
N LEU A 136 -5.97 -20.69 -18.03
CA LEU A 136 -6.13 -19.64 -19.03
C LEU A 136 -7.60 -19.41 -19.40
N GLY A 137 -8.36 -20.47 -19.65
CA GLY A 137 -9.78 -20.38 -19.96
C GLY A 137 -10.58 -19.73 -18.83
N HIS A 138 -10.31 -20.13 -17.58
CA HIS A 138 -10.95 -19.53 -16.41
C HIS A 138 -10.67 -18.03 -16.29
N LEU A 139 -9.40 -17.63 -16.40
CA LEU A 139 -8.99 -16.22 -16.33
C LEU A 139 -9.59 -15.39 -17.47
N GLN A 140 -9.69 -15.95 -18.68
CA GLN A 140 -10.36 -15.28 -19.81
C GLN A 140 -11.85 -15.06 -19.56
N SER A 141 -12.55 -16.02 -18.97
CA SER A 141 -13.97 -15.87 -18.59
C SER A 141 -14.14 -14.80 -17.51
N GLU A 142 -13.32 -14.83 -16.45
CA GLU A 142 -13.36 -13.83 -15.39
C GLU A 142 -13.04 -12.43 -15.92
N TRP A 143 -12.00 -12.29 -16.76
CA TRP A 143 -11.66 -11.04 -17.43
C TRP A 143 -12.83 -10.50 -18.27
N THR A 144 -13.49 -11.38 -19.03
CA THR A 144 -14.64 -10.99 -19.86
C THR A 144 -15.76 -10.39 -18.99
N MET A 145 -16.11 -11.06 -17.89
CA MET A 145 -17.17 -10.56 -17.00
C MET A 145 -16.82 -9.25 -16.31
N HIS A 146 -15.58 -9.10 -15.83
CA HIS A 146 -15.13 -7.86 -15.21
C HIS A 146 -15.01 -6.72 -16.22
N SER A 147 -14.62 -7.02 -17.45
CA SER A 147 -14.55 -6.02 -18.53
C SER A 147 -15.94 -5.52 -18.91
N ILE A 148 -16.93 -6.41 -19.06
CA ILE A 148 -18.33 -6.01 -19.30
C ILE A 148 -18.82 -5.07 -18.20
N LYS A 149 -18.66 -5.45 -16.93
CA LYS A 149 -19.07 -4.62 -15.77
C LYS A 149 -18.38 -3.26 -15.77
N THR A 150 -17.07 -3.24 -16.01
CA THR A 150 -16.27 -2.00 -16.04
C THR A 150 -16.73 -1.08 -17.16
N THR A 151 -16.96 -1.61 -18.37
CA THR A 151 -17.47 -0.83 -19.49
C THR A 151 -18.85 -0.25 -19.19
N MET A 152 -19.78 -1.05 -18.66
CA MET A 152 -21.12 -0.57 -18.28
C MET A 152 -21.04 0.60 -17.29
N ILE A 153 -20.20 0.49 -16.26
CA ILE A 153 -20.01 1.56 -15.27
C ILE A 153 -19.38 2.79 -15.92
N LYS A 154 -18.36 2.61 -16.76
CA LYS A 154 -17.66 3.71 -17.43
C LYS A 154 -18.59 4.51 -18.37
N GLU A 155 -19.44 3.83 -19.13
CA GLU A 155 -20.41 4.51 -20.00
C GLU A 155 -21.40 5.35 -19.19
N VAL A 156 -21.90 4.81 -18.07
CA VAL A 156 -22.79 5.57 -17.16
C VAL A 156 -22.06 6.77 -16.53
N ILE A 157 -20.80 6.62 -16.14
CA ILE A 157 -19.97 7.74 -15.66
C ILE A 157 -19.88 8.83 -16.72
N ASN A 158 -19.51 8.48 -17.96
CA ASN A 158 -19.38 9.44 -19.05
C ASN A 158 -20.70 10.19 -19.33
N GLU A 159 -21.83 9.48 -19.29
CA GLU A 159 -23.16 10.08 -19.48
C GLU A 159 -23.51 11.05 -18.35
N ILE A 160 -23.28 10.65 -17.09
CA ILE A 160 -23.52 11.50 -15.92
C ILE A 160 -22.60 12.72 -15.92
N GLU A 161 -21.30 12.57 -16.25
CA GLU A 161 -20.36 13.68 -16.35
C GLU A 161 -20.79 14.69 -17.44
N SER A 162 -21.30 14.19 -18.57
CA SER A 162 -21.86 15.02 -19.65
C SER A 162 -23.11 15.78 -19.20
N LEU A 163 -24.00 15.15 -18.43
CA LEU A 163 -25.17 15.81 -17.85
C LEU A 163 -24.79 16.83 -16.77
N TYR A 164 -23.86 16.48 -15.89
CA TYR A 164 -23.37 17.34 -14.82
C TYR A 164 -22.78 18.65 -15.37
N SER A 165 -21.93 18.54 -16.40
CA SER A 165 -21.33 19.69 -17.08
C SER A 165 -22.37 20.63 -17.71
N LYS A 166 -23.50 20.09 -18.19
CA LYS A 166 -24.59 20.90 -18.76
C LYS A 166 -25.37 21.66 -17.69
N CYS A 167 -25.63 21.05 -16.54
CA CYS A 167 -26.35 21.69 -15.43
C CYS A 167 -25.60 22.90 -14.86
N GLU A 168 -24.26 22.87 -14.83
CA GLU A 168 -23.45 24.03 -14.41
C GLU A 168 -23.57 25.20 -15.39
N SER A 169 -23.65 24.92 -16.70
CA SER A 169 -23.75 25.97 -17.73
C SER A 169 -25.07 26.76 -17.73
N GLU A 170 -26.17 26.18 -17.23
CA GLU A 170 -27.47 26.84 -17.14
C GLU A 170 -27.59 27.81 -15.95
N THR A 171 -26.66 27.73 -14.98
CA THR A 171 -26.67 28.55 -13.75
C THR A 171 -25.60 29.64 -13.72
N ALA A 172 -24.60 29.58 -14.60
CA ALA A 172 -23.52 30.57 -14.69
C ALA A 172 -23.79 31.65 -15.75
N ASN A 173 -24.56 32.69 -15.39
CA ASN A 173 -24.42 33.98 -16.03
C ASN A 173 -23.17 34.69 -15.46
N THR A 174 -22.28 35.10 -16.37
CA THR A 174 -21.12 36.01 -16.18
C THR A 174 -19.78 35.34 -15.83
N ASP A 175 -18.85 35.41 -16.80
CA ASP A 175 -17.38 35.35 -16.69
C ASP A 175 -16.77 34.60 -15.50
N SER A 176 -16.48 33.32 -15.68
CA SER A 176 -15.39 32.67 -14.94
C SER A 176 -14.84 31.50 -15.73
N GLN A 177 -13.54 31.55 -16.02
CA GLN A 177 -12.74 30.42 -16.49
C GLN A 177 -13.08 29.18 -15.65
N GLU A 178 -13.42 28.07 -16.31
CA GLU A 178 -13.65 26.76 -15.69
C GLU A 178 -12.54 26.51 -14.65
N ARG A 179 -12.88 26.57 -13.36
CA ARG A 179 -11.92 26.20 -12.32
C ARG A 179 -11.90 24.67 -12.30
N GLU A 180 -10.71 24.12 -12.38
CA GLU A 180 -10.42 22.69 -12.22
C GLU A 180 -11.01 22.09 -10.91
N GLU A 181 -11.40 22.97 -9.97
CA GLU A 181 -12.03 22.69 -8.68
C GLU A 181 -13.48 22.15 -8.77
N ASP A 182 -14.21 22.35 -9.87
CA ASP A 182 -15.62 21.93 -9.99
C ASP A 182 -15.79 20.48 -10.52
N ARG A 183 -14.71 19.82 -10.97
CA ARG A 183 -14.77 18.43 -11.42
C ARG A 183 -14.85 17.46 -10.25
N VAL A 184 -15.87 16.59 -10.25
CA VAL A 184 -16.02 15.52 -9.26
C VAL A 184 -15.02 14.40 -9.53
N ILE A 185 -13.85 14.43 -8.88
CA ILE A 185 -12.82 13.39 -9.01
C ILE A 185 -12.64 12.66 -7.67
N THR A 186 -13.30 11.52 -7.53
CA THR A 186 -13.30 10.72 -6.28
C THR A 186 -12.76 9.30 -6.44
N TYR A 187 -12.12 8.96 -7.57
CA TYR A 187 -11.64 7.60 -7.85
C TYR A 187 -10.70 7.02 -6.78
N ALA A 188 -9.83 7.85 -6.20
CA ALA A 188 -8.90 7.43 -5.16
C ALA A 188 -9.58 7.15 -3.81
N ASP A 189 -10.90 7.40 -3.70
CA ASP A 189 -11.57 7.40 -2.41
C ASP A 189 -11.77 6.00 -1.83
N CYS A 190 -11.91 5.01 -2.70
CA CYS A 190 -12.06 3.61 -2.32
C CYS A 190 -10.72 2.90 -2.02
N LEU A 191 -9.58 3.55 -2.25
CA LEU A 191 -8.27 2.90 -2.17
C LEU A 191 -7.71 2.75 -0.75
N LEU A 192 -8.33 3.38 0.26
CA LEU A 192 -7.92 3.30 1.67
C LEU A 192 -8.98 2.61 2.51
N GLN A 193 -8.56 1.72 3.42
CA GLN A 193 -9.44 1.04 4.37
C GLN A 193 -9.65 1.92 5.62
N GLY A 194 -10.91 2.14 5.98
CA GLY A 194 -11.30 2.80 7.24
C GLY A 194 -11.96 4.16 7.06
N VAL A 195 -12.22 4.83 8.19
CA VAL A 195 -12.93 6.12 8.22
C VAL A 195 -11.99 7.24 7.77
N ARG A 196 -12.52 8.14 6.94
CA ARG A 196 -11.81 9.34 6.50
C ARG A 196 -12.13 10.51 7.41
N ALA A 197 -11.09 11.18 7.89
CA ALA A 197 -11.26 12.45 8.59
C ALA A 197 -11.71 13.53 7.59
N LYS A 198 -12.69 14.35 7.98
CA LYS A 198 -13.16 15.49 7.16
C LYS A 198 -12.04 16.51 6.92
N VAL A 199 -11.19 16.71 7.91
CA VAL A 199 -10.04 17.62 7.84
C VAL A 199 -8.76 16.79 7.90
N TYR A 200 -7.88 17.01 6.93
CA TYR A 200 -6.60 16.33 6.90
C TYR A 200 -5.65 16.86 7.98
N LYS A 201 -5.08 15.95 8.78
CA LYS A 201 -3.99 16.23 9.73
C LYS A 201 -2.72 15.55 9.24
N PRO A 202 -1.57 16.24 9.12
CA PRO A 202 -0.30 15.61 8.75
C PRO A 202 0.09 14.49 9.72
N LEU A 203 0.69 13.41 9.20
CA LEU A 203 1.00 12.16 9.89
C LEU A 203 1.79 12.39 11.18
N LEU A 204 2.86 13.17 11.12
CA LEU A 204 3.73 13.45 12.28
C LEU A 204 3.04 14.30 13.37
N LYS A 205 1.87 14.86 13.09
CA LYS A 205 1.06 15.60 14.08
C LYS A 205 -0.08 14.77 14.64
N ARG A 206 -0.30 13.53 14.16
CA ARG A 206 -1.40 12.68 14.61
C ARG A 206 -1.08 12.01 15.94
N ASP A 207 -2.13 11.49 16.56
CA ASP A 207 -1.98 10.64 17.71
C ASP A 207 -1.21 9.38 17.30
N THR A 208 -0.31 8.95 18.18
CA THR A 208 0.56 7.80 17.93
C THR A 208 0.10 6.60 18.74
N CYS A 209 0.41 5.41 18.25
CA CYS A 209 0.31 4.19 19.03
C CYS A 209 1.34 4.14 20.17
N SER A 210 1.19 3.15 21.05
CA SER A 210 2.26 2.75 21.96
C SER A 210 3.53 2.36 21.18
N SER A 211 4.67 2.64 21.81
CA SER A 211 6.00 2.24 21.32
C SER A 211 6.15 0.72 21.24
N LEU A 212 7.19 0.28 20.53
CA LEU A 212 7.50 -1.14 20.42
C LEU A 212 7.83 -1.73 21.79
N GLU A 213 8.61 -1.01 22.59
CA GLU A 213 9.10 -1.41 23.90
C GLU A 213 7.93 -1.58 24.89
N GLU A 214 6.98 -0.63 24.90
CA GLU A 214 5.74 -0.72 25.68
C GLU A 214 4.90 -1.94 25.27
N ARG A 215 4.84 -2.27 23.98
CA ARG A 215 4.11 -3.44 23.47
C ARG A 215 4.78 -4.74 23.88
N ILE A 216 6.11 -4.84 23.77
CA ILE A 216 6.89 -6.00 24.22
C ILE A 216 6.64 -6.25 25.71
N GLU A 217 6.75 -5.21 26.52
CA GLU A 217 6.54 -5.31 27.97
C GLU A 217 5.11 -5.78 28.30
N HIS A 218 4.11 -5.24 27.59
CA HIS A 218 2.72 -5.67 27.74
C HIS A 218 2.52 -7.18 27.43
N TYR A 219 3.16 -7.72 26.39
CA TYR A 219 3.02 -9.13 26.03
C TYR A 219 3.91 -10.07 26.87
N LYS A 220 5.06 -9.61 27.37
CA LYS A 220 5.89 -10.33 28.36
C LYS A 220 5.12 -10.55 29.66
N LYS A 221 4.47 -9.51 30.20
CA LYS A 221 3.60 -9.62 31.39
C LYS A 221 2.48 -10.65 31.24
N ARG A 222 1.99 -10.86 30.02
CA ARG A 222 0.94 -11.83 29.70
C ARG A 222 1.46 -13.24 29.37
N ARG A 223 2.76 -13.50 29.55
CA ARG A 223 3.45 -14.79 29.29
C ARG A 223 3.28 -15.32 27.86
N LYS A 224 3.09 -14.46 26.86
CA LYS A 224 2.99 -14.84 25.44
C LYS A 224 4.31 -14.79 24.66
N LEU A 225 5.35 -14.25 25.28
CA LEU A 225 6.71 -14.17 24.73
C LEU A 225 7.64 -14.98 25.63
N ALA A 226 8.50 -15.82 25.04
CA ALA A 226 9.65 -16.38 25.74
C ALA A 226 10.60 -15.23 26.10
N ASP A 227 11.15 -15.22 27.31
CA ASP A 227 12.01 -14.14 27.77
C ASP A 227 13.42 -14.32 27.17
N PRO A 228 13.88 -13.43 26.28
CA PRO A 228 15.17 -13.62 25.59
C PRO A 228 16.37 -13.69 26.55
N ASN A 229 16.27 -13.15 27.76
CA ASN A 229 17.33 -13.26 28.77
C ASN A 229 17.42 -14.65 29.43
N LYS A 230 16.34 -15.45 29.42
CA LYS A 230 16.40 -16.83 29.94
C LYS A 230 17.13 -17.78 28.99
N GLU A 231 17.00 -17.57 27.67
CA GLU A 231 17.69 -18.40 26.67
C GLU A 231 19.20 -18.11 26.61
N ALA A 232 19.64 -16.91 27.01
CA ALA A 232 21.05 -16.57 27.10
C ALA A 232 21.73 -17.18 28.34
N GLU A 233 21.03 -17.26 29.48
CA GLU A 233 21.52 -17.91 30.70
C GLU A 233 21.61 -19.44 30.52
N GLU A 234 20.61 -20.08 29.90
CA GLU A 234 20.64 -21.54 29.62
C GLU A 234 21.75 -21.96 28.64
N LYS A 235 22.22 -21.07 27.77
CA LYS A 235 23.32 -21.35 26.83
C LYS A 235 24.72 -21.11 27.40
N MET A 236 24.85 -20.47 28.55
CA MET A 236 26.13 -20.28 29.24
C MET A 236 26.40 -21.34 30.32
N GLU A 237 25.41 -22.16 30.67
CA GLU A 237 25.54 -23.27 31.64
C GLU A 237 25.75 -24.65 30.99
N LEU A 238 25.96 -24.71 29.66
CA LEU A 238 26.32 -25.91 28.87
C LEU A 238 27.70 -25.76 28.25
#